data_AF-A0A934I3Q6-F1
#
_entry.id   AF-A0A934I3Q6-F1
#
_cell.length_a   1.000
_cell.length_b   1.000
_cell.length_c   1.000
_cell.angle_alpha   90.00
_cell.angle_beta   90.00
_cell.angle_gamma   90.00
#
_symmetry.space_group_name_H-M   'P 1'
#
loop_
_entity.id
_entity.type
_entity.pdbx_description
1 polymer ?
#
loop_
_entity_poly.entity_id
_entity_poly.type
_entity_poly.pdbx_seq_one_letter_code
_entity_poly.pdbx_strand_id
1 'polypeptide(L)'
;MRVTQVDERTCEHEMNADGYRVAVVYPGRRVATFDVDECSTQEARAWAEARGDEAGGFSLAARFDHVPKGGVTLMWLTPPPEDVMEALDA
;
A
#
# COMPACT_ATOMS: atom_id res chain seq x y z
N MET A 1 -6.52 0.47 -14.26
CA MET A 1 -6.15 0.11 -12.87
C MET A 1 -6.17 -1.39 -12.71
N ARG A 2 -5.03 -1.95 -12.32
CA ARG A 2 -4.84 -3.36 -11.95
C ARG A 2 -4.54 -3.41 -10.46
N VAL A 3 -5.24 -4.29 -9.72
CA VAL A 3 -5.04 -4.46 -8.28
C VAL A 3 -4.60 -5.90 -8.01
N THR A 4 -3.50 -6.05 -7.28
CA THR A 4 -2.94 -7.36 -6.92
C THR A 4 -2.67 -7.38 -5.43
N GLN A 5 -3.27 -8.32 -4.72
CA GLN A 5 -2.93 -8.54 -3.31
C GLN A 5 -1.51 -9.12 -3.23
N VAL A 6 -0.68 -8.54 -2.36
CA VAL A 6 0.69 -8.98 -2.17
C VAL A 6 0.91 -9.52 -0.77
N ASP A 7 1.66 -10.61 -0.70
CA ASP A 7 2.25 -11.09 0.54
C ASP A 7 3.72 -10.68 0.54
N GLU A 8 4.08 -9.72 1.40
CA GLU A 8 5.45 -9.19 1.47
C GLU A 8 6.49 -10.26 1.88
N ARG A 9 6.05 -11.45 2.31
CA ARG A 9 6.93 -12.57 2.69
C ARG A 9 7.39 -13.40 1.50
N THR A 10 6.70 -13.36 0.35
CA THR A 10 7.01 -14.24 -0.78
C THR A 10 8.05 -13.65 -1.74
N CYS A 11 8.29 -12.33 -1.68
CA CYS A 11 9.22 -11.59 -2.55
C CYS A 11 8.97 -11.77 -4.07
N GLU A 12 7.83 -12.35 -4.46
CA GLU A 12 7.55 -12.76 -5.86
C GLU A 12 7.26 -11.58 -6.80
N HIS A 13 6.90 -10.41 -6.25
CA HIS A 13 6.34 -9.29 -7.01
C HIS A 13 7.22 -8.03 -7.10
N GLU A 14 8.50 -8.10 -6.71
CA GLU A 14 9.33 -6.90 -6.52
C GLU A 14 10.34 -6.60 -7.65
N MET A 15 10.21 -7.25 -8.82
CA MET A 15 11.21 -7.09 -9.90
C MET A 15 11.14 -5.75 -10.65
N ASN A 16 10.00 -5.06 -10.66
CA ASN A 16 9.84 -3.71 -11.22
C ASN A 16 8.83 -2.93 -10.37
N ALA A 17 9.22 -1.78 -9.84
CA ALA A 17 8.35 -0.90 -9.06
C ALA A 17 7.83 0.25 -9.93
N ASP A 18 6.66 0.03 -10.51
CA ASP A 18 5.81 1.07 -11.07
C ASP A 18 4.44 1.00 -10.38
N GLY A 19 3.83 2.14 -10.09
CA GLY A 19 2.53 2.24 -9.40
C GLY A 19 2.60 2.45 -7.89
N TYR A 20 1.60 1.94 -7.17
CA TYR A 20 1.36 2.28 -5.75
C TYR A 20 1.23 1.04 -4.88
N ARG A 21 1.58 1.17 -3.59
CA ARG A 21 1.30 0.18 -2.56
C ARG A 21 0.23 0.72 -1.62
N VAL A 22 -0.79 -0.08 -1.36
CA VAL A 22 -1.84 0.22 -0.40
C VAL A 22 -1.83 -0.82 0.70
N ALA A 23 -1.71 -0.39 1.94
CA ALA A 23 -1.96 -1.21 3.12
C ALA A 23 -3.37 -0.89 3.62
N VAL A 24 -4.27 -1.86 3.60
CA VAL A 24 -5.60 -1.77 4.21
C VAL A 24 -5.48 -2.27 5.64
N VAL A 25 -5.86 -1.41 6.59
CA VAL A 25 -5.70 -1.65 8.02
C VAL A 25 -7.06 -1.97 8.63
N TYR A 26 -7.13 -3.11 9.32
CA TYR A 26 -8.30 -3.58 10.05
C TYR A 26 -8.05 -3.48 11.56
N PRO A 27 -9.10 -3.36 12.39
CA PRO A 27 -9.00 -3.44 13.84
C PRO A 27 -8.26 -4.70 14.31
N GLY A 28 -7.54 -4.58 15.42
CA GLY A 28 -6.74 -5.67 15.97
C GLY A 28 -5.42 -5.91 15.20
N ARG A 29 -4.85 -4.84 14.63
CA ARG A 29 -3.52 -4.83 13.99
C ARG A 29 -3.36 -5.82 12.83
N ARG A 30 -4.45 -6.03 12.07
CA ARG A 30 -4.43 -6.87 10.87
C ARG A 30 -4.30 -5.99 9.63
N VAL A 31 -3.38 -6.34 8.74
CA VAL A 31 -3.09 -5.58 7.52
C VAL A 31 -3.19 -6.49 6.30
N ALA A 32 -3.78 -5.97 5.22
CA ALA A 32 -3.71 -6.57 3.90
C ALA A 32 -3.06 -5.58 2.92
N THR A 33 -2.05 -6.04 2.19
CA THR A 33 -1.28 -5.18 1.28
C THR A 33 -1.63 -5.47 -0.17
N PHE A 34 -1.72 -4.41 -0.97
CA PHE A 34 -2.07 -4.47 -2.38
C PHE A 34 -1.14 -3.59 -3.19
N ASP A 35 -0.74 -4.09 -4.34
CA ASP A 35 -0.18 -3.28 -5.41
C ASP A 35 -1.30 -2.78 -6.32
N VAL A 36 -1.25 -1.49 -6.65
CA VAL A 36 -2.22 -0.79 -7.48
C VAL A 36 -1.49 -0.12 -8.63
N ASP A 37 -1.64 -0.70 -9.82
CA ASP A 37 -0.89 -0.36 -11.03
C ASP A 37 -1.80 0.16 -12.13
N GLU A 38 -1.18 0.69 -13.20
CA GLU A 38 -1.88 1.14 -14.41
C GLU A 38 -2.99 2.14 -14.08
N CYS A 39 -2.66 3.10 -13.20
CA CYS A 39 -3.57 4.14 -12.74
C CYS A 39 -2.79 5.40 -12.33
N SER A 40 -3.53 6.50 -12.19
CA SER A 40 -3.04 7.74 -11.60
C SER A 40 -3.02 7.68 -10.07
N THR A 41 -2.31 8.61 -9.44
CA THR A 41 -2.33 8.78 -7.97
C THR A 41 -3.75 9.01 -7.45
N GLN A 42 -4.57 9.74 -8.20
CA GLN A 42 -5.94 10.04 -7.79
C GLN A 42 -6.81 8.78 -7.75
N GLU A 43 -6.68 7.93 -8.77
CA GLU A 43 -7.41 6.65 -8.83
C GLU A 43 -6.93 5.68 -7.74
N ALA A 44 -5.62 5.57 -7.52
CA ALA A 44 -5.05 4.74 -6.46
C ALA A 44 -5.56 5.19 -5.08
N ARG A 45 -5.58 6.51 -4.84
CA ARG A 45 -6.09 7.09 -3.59
C ARG A 45 -7.59 6.85 -3.42
N ALA A 46 -8.39 7.08 -4.45
CA ALA A 46 -9.84 6.84 -4.38
C ALA A 46 -10.16 5.37 -4.08
N TRP A 47 -9.39 4.44 -4.67
CA TRP A 47 -9.51 3.02 -4.36
C TRP A 47 -9.12 2.70 -2.92
N ALA A 48 -8.02 3.27 -2.44
CA ALA A 48 -7.54 3.06 -1.07
C ALA A 48 -8.50 3.63 -0.02
N GLU A 49 -9.06 4.82 -0.25
CA GLU A 49 -10.09 5.45 0.61
C GLU A 49 -11.33 4.55 0.70
N ALA A 50 -11.87 4.11 -0.44
CA ALA A 50 -13.04 3.23 -0.45
C ALA A 50 -12.82 1.92 0.34
N ARG A 51 -11.63 1.32 0.24
CA ARG A 51 -11.29 0.10 1.01
C ARG A 51 -11.01 0.39 2.49
N GLY A 52 -10.40 1.53 2.79
CA GLY A 52 -10.13 1.98 4.15
C GLY A 52 -11.42 2.24 4.92
N ASP A 53 -12.41 2.88 4.28
CA ASP A 53 -13.73 3.16 4.87
C ASP A 53 -14.48 1.87 5.28
N GLU A 54 -14.31 0.78 4.51
CA GLU A 54 -14.89 -0.53 4.82
C GLU A 54 -14.10 -1.30 5.90
N ALA A 55 -12.78 -1.07 6.00
CA ALA A 55 -11.87 -1.88 6.81
C ALA A 55 -11.55 -1.28 8.18
N GLY A 56 -11.41 0.04 8.27
CA GLY A 56 -10.94 0.79 9.43
C GLY A 56 -9.99 1.92 9.02
N GLY A 57 -9.01 1.63 8.16
CA GLY A 57 -8.11 2.65 7.62
C GLY A 57 -7.25 2.15 6.47
N PHE A 58 -6.43 3.05 5.92
CA PHE A 58 -5.49 2.71 4.86
C PHE A 58 -4.22 3.54 4.93
N SER A 59 -3.15 3.01 4.34
CA SER A 59 -1.94 3.74 3.99
C SER A 59 -1.62 3.55 2.52
N LEU A 60 -1.17 4.61 1.85
CA LEU A 60 -0.80 4.63 0.44
C LEU A 60 0.66 5.06 0.29
N ALA A 61 1.44 4.32 -0.50
CA ALA A 61 2.80 4.67 -0.90
C ALA A 61 2.95 4.67 -2.41
N ALA A 62 3.77 5.58 -2.93
CA ALA A 62 4.33 5.47 -4.28
C ALA A 62 5.48 4.44 -4.26
N ARG A 63 5.55 3.61 -5.29
CA ARG A 63 6.64 2.64 -5.49
C ARG A 63 7.58 3.15 -6.56
N PHE A 64 8.88 2.98 -6.33
CA PHE A 64 9.90 3.29 -7.35
C PHE A 64 11.10 2.39 -7.21
N ASP A 65 11.73 2.11 -8.36
CA ASP A 65 12.93 1.28 -8.43
C ASP A 65 14.09 1.91 -7.67
N HIS A 66 14.72 1.12 -6.79
CA HIS A 66 15.96 1.52 -6.14
C HIS A 66 17.17 1.19 -7.03
N VAL A 67 17.54 2.13 -7.90
CA VAL A 67 18.80 2.08 -8.64
C VAL A 67 19.92 2.61 -7.72
N PRO A 68 21.08 1.93 -7.55
CA PRO A 68 21.64 0.85 -8.36
C PRO A 68 21.64 -0.55 -7.73
N LYS A 69 21.04 -0.75 -6.55
CA LYS A 69 21.18 -2.00 -5.77
C LYS A 69 20.01 -2.99 -5.92
N GLY A 70 19.00 -2.65 -6.72
CA GLY A 70 17.78 -3.44 -6.84
C GLY A 70 16.88 -3.27 -5.62
N GLY A 71 15.63 -3.69 -5.77
CA GLY A 71 14.59 -3.59 -4.75
C GLY A 71 13.65 -2.40 -4.97
N VAL A 72 12.55 -2.44 -4.23
CA VAL A 72 11.47 -1.46 -4.31
C VAL A 72 11.61 -0.47 -3.15
N THR A 73 11.62 0.83 -3.45
CA THR A 73 11.45 1.84 -2.41
C THR A 73 9.99 2.26 -2.33
N LEU A 74 9.49 2.42 -1.11
CA LEU A 74 8.17 2.97 -0.82
C LEU A 74 8.31 4.39 -0.27
N MET A 75 7.57 5.34 -0.85
CA MET A 75 7.37 6.67 -0.27
C MET A 75 5.92 6.81 0.14
N TRP A 76 5.66 6.84 1.44
CA TRP A 76 4.34 7.04 2.00
C TRP A 76 3.77 8.41 1.61
N LEU A 77 2.59 8.40 1.00
CA LEU A 77 1.81 9.58 0.60
C LEU A 77 0.73 9.93 1.65
N THR A 78 0.48 9.01 2.57
CA THR A 78 -0.38 9.15 3.75
C THR A 78 0.41 8.66 4.97
N PRO A 79 -0.08 8.79 6.22
CA PRO A 79 0.57 8.17 7.37
C PRO A 79 0.83 6.68 7.13
N PRO A 80 1.98 6.16 7.58
CA PRO A 80 2.34 4.76 7.40
C PRO A 80 1.42 3.84 8.23
N PRO A 81 1.36 2.53 7.92
CA PRO A 81 0.38 1.62 8.51
C PRO A 81 0.43 1.55 10.04
N GLU A 82 1.62 1.73 10.63
CA GLU A 82 1.83 1.77 12.07
C GLU A 82 1.06 2.89 12.77
N ASP A 83 1.08 4.10 12.20
CA ASP A 83 0.38 5.26 12.75
C ASP A 83 -1.14 5.07 12.62
N VAL A 84 -1.58 4.48 11.50
CA VAL A 84 -3.00 4.17 11.27
C VAL A 84 -3.48 3.09 12.25
N MET A 85 -2.67 2.06 12.49
CA MET A 85 -2.98 1.02 13.49
C MET A 85 -3.10 1.62 14.90
N GLU A 86 -2.18 2.49 15.30
CA GLU A 86 -2.23 3.14 16.61
C GLU A 86 -3.50 4.00 16.77
N ALA A 87 -3.90 4.73 15.73
CA ALA A 87 -5.12 5.51 15.74
C ALA A 87 -6.41 4.68 15.82
N LEU A 88 -6.41 3.45 15.29
CA LEU A 88 -7.57 2.55 15.35
C LEU A 88 -7.71 1.81 16.67
N ASP A 89 -6.61 1.64 17.41
CA ASP A 89 -6.58 0.98 18.71
C ASP A 89 -6.79 1.98 19.88
N ALA A 90 -6.81 3.29 19.61
CA ALA A 90 -7.01 4.37 20.57
C ALA A 90 -8.49 4.69 20.85
#